data_AF-A0A1I1DH33-F1
#
_entry.id   AF-A0A1I1DH33-F1
#
_cell.length_a   1.000
_cell.length_b   1.000
_cell.length_c   1.000
_cell.angle_alpha   90.00
_cell.angle_beta   90.00
_cell.angle_gamma   90.00
#
_symmetry.space_group_name_H-M   'P 1'
#
loop_
_entity.id
_entity.type
_entity.pdbx_description
1 polymer ?
#
loop_
_entity_poly.entity_id
_entity_poly.type
_entity_poly.pdbx_seq_one_letter_code
_entity_poly.pdbx_strand_id
1 'polypeptide(L)'
;MNFTEEGSLNALILAHQYFTLLEIEGIVDNGSTLRLGHVEIDKYYAGYRVFSHGFSSELTHNSMFRLMPFDVPVVNRSGIAAIFQASIHNEIPEEYFAGWVNQNRKSDLKKWISQMNKYIKKMLKETKTSK
;
A
#
# COMPACT_ATOMS: atom_id res chain seq x y z
N MET A 1 -14.01 -14.35 -2.25
CA MET A 1 -15.16 -13.58 -2.75
C MET A 1 -14.61 -12.67 -3.85
N ASN A 2 -15.02 -12.87 -5.10
CA ASN A 2 -14.47 -12.14 -6.26
C ASN A 2 -15.15 -10.79 -6.38
N PHE A 3 -14.55 -9.77 -5.78
CA PHE A 3 -14.96 -8.39 -6.00
C PHE A 3 -14.36 -7.90 -7.32
N THR A 4 -15.19 -7.30 -8.17
CA THR A 4 -14.70 -6.43 -9.25
C THR A 4 -13.84 -5.34 -8.62
N GLU A 5 -12.69 -5.01 -9.21
CA GLU A 5 -11.68 -4.09 -8.64
C GLU A 5 -12.32 -2.81 -8.04
N GLU A 6 -13.22 -2.11 -8.73
CA GLU A 6 -13.87 -0.90 -8.17
C GLU A 6 -14.82 -1.17 -6.98
N GLY A 7 -15.48 -2.33 -6.98
CA GLY A 7 -16.41 -2.74 -5.92
C GLY A 7 -15.69 -3.10 -4.62
N SER A 8 -14.48 -3.67 -4.68
CA SER A 8 -13.67 -3.93 -3.48
C SER A 8 -13.16 -2.65 -2.87
N LEU A 9 -12.71 -1.68 -3.67
CA LEU A 9 -12.17 -0.43 -3.15
C LEU A 9 -13.25 0.39 -2.44
N ASN A 10 -14.43 0.54 -3.03
CA ASN A 10 -15.51 1.30 -2.39
C ASN A 10 -15.97 0.64 -1.09
N ALA A 11 -16.11 -0.69 -1.07
CA ALA A 11 -16.44 -1.42 0.17
C ALA A 11 -15.36 -1.22 1.25
N LEU A 12 -14.08 -1.25 0.85
CA LEU A 12 -12.96 -1.03 1.76
C LEU A 12 -12.95 0.40 2.30
N ILE A 13 -13.18 1.40 1.45
CA ILE A 13 -13.30 2.81 1.83
C ILE A 13 -14.42 3.02 2.85
N LEU A 14 -15.59 2.41 2.62
CA LEU A 14 -16.75 2.54 3.51
C LEU A 14 -16.60 1.77 4.82
N ALA A 15 -15.86 0.66 4.81
CA ALA A 15 -15.57 -0.13 6.01
C ALA A 15 -14.48 0.52 6.89
N HIS A 16 -13.60 1.34 6.32
CA HIS A 16 -12.48 1.92 7.04
C HIS A 16 -12.88 3.23 7.74
N GLN A 17 -13.16 3.16 9.04
CA GLN A 17 -13.52 4.32 9.88
C GLN A 17 -12.50 5.48 9.86
N TYR A 18 -11.26 5.20 9.44
CA TYR A 18 -10.17 6.16 9.35
C TYR A 18 -9.85 6.60 7.90
N PHE A 19 -10.68 6.25 6.92
CA PHE A 19 -10.42 6.56 5.51
C PHE A 19 -10.18 8.06 5.24
N THR A 20 -10.91 8.95 5.91
CA THR A 20 -10.72 10.40 5.77
C THR A 20 -9.42 10.91 6.38
N LEU A 21 -8.84 10.20 7.35
CA LEU A 21 -7.53 10.50 7.92
C LEU A 21 -6.37 9.91 7.09
N LEU A 22 -6.70 9.16 6.04
CA LEU A 22 -5.73 8.49 5.16
C LEU A 22 -5.42 9.26 3.88
N GLU A 23 -5.87 10.50 3.79
CA GLU A 23 -5.28 11.42 2.83
C GLU A 23 -3.79 11.59 3.21
N ILE A 24 -2.89 11.09 2.35
CA ILE A 24 -1.47 11.03 2.69
C ILE A 24 -0.87 12.45 2.61
N GLU A 25 -0.71 13.08 3.77
CA GLU A 25 0.26 14.14 4.00
C GLU A 25 1.52 13.51 4.60
N GLY A 26 2.63 13.53 3.86
CA GLY A 26 3.90 13.01 4.39
C GLY A 26 4.11 11.52 4.11
N ILE A 27 4.99 11.27 3.15
CA ILE A 27 5.67 10.00 3.02
C ILE A 27 6.91 10.10 3.88
N VAL A 28 7.08 9.12 4.77
CA VAL A 28 8.12 9.15 5.78
C VAL A 28 9.21 8.17 5.35
N ASP A 29 10.36 8.71 5.00
CA ASP A 29 11.63 7.99 5.04
C ASP A 29 12.37 8.48 6.29
N ASN A 30 12.47 7.61 7.30
CA ASN A 30 13.18 7.92 8.55
C ASN A 30 14.56 7.23 8.62
N GLY A 31 15.10 6.79 7.48
CA GLY A 31 16.38 6.11 7.39
C GLY A 31 16.30 4.60 7.64
N SER A 32 15.40 4.13 8.50
CA SER A 32 15.20 2.71 8.82
C SER A 32 13.99 2.07 8.13
N THR A 33 13.02 2.87 7.72
CA THR A 33 11.79 2.41 7.10
C THR A 33 11.34 3.33 5.97
N LEU A 34 10.56 2.78 5.05
CA LEU A 34 9.80 3.57 4.08
C LEU A 34 8.31 3.41 4.38
N ARG A 35 7.61 4.51 4.69
CA ARG A 35 6.19 4.48 5.01
C ARG A 35 5.36 5.20 3.96
N LEU A 36 4.31 4.53 3.49
CA LEU A 36 3.25 5.10 2.67
C LEU A 36 1.91 4.87 3.38
N GLY A 37 1.45 5.90 4.08
CA GLY A 37 0.27 5.87 4.95
C GLY A 37 0.33 4.73 5.98
N HIS A 38 -0.58 3.76 5.87
CA HIS A 38 -0.68 2.63 6.79
C HIS A 38 0.30 1.48 6.54
N VAL A 39 1.06 1.53 5.44
CA VAL A 39 2.02 0.48 5.12
C VAL A 39 3.43 1.00 5.28
N GLU A 40 4.23 0.27 6.04
CA GLU A 40 5.65 0.53 6.26
C GLU A 40 6.46 -0.66 5.78
N ILE A 41 7.53 -0.39 5.05
CA ILE A 41 8.54 -1.37 4.66
C ILE A 41 9.75 -1.15 5.55
N ASP A 42 10.23 -2.23 6.17
CA ASP A 42 11.49 -2.23 6.89
C ASP A 42 12.67 -2.29 5.90
N LYS A 43 13.72 -1.50 6.16
CA LYS A 43 14.89 -1.45 5.28
C LYS A 43 15.99 -2.47 5.61
N TYR A 44 15.96 -3.04 6.80
CA TYR A 44 16.94 -3.99 7.31
C TYR A 44 16.44 -5.43 7.23
N TYR A 45 15.13 -5.61 7.22
CA TYR A 45 14.46 -6.89 7.05
C TYR A 45 13.52 -6.82 5.85
N ALA A 46 13.46 -7.87 5.04
CA ALA A 46 12.54 -7.96 3.89
C ALA A 46 11.10 -8.19 4.35
N GLY A 47 10.56 -7.25 5.12
CA GLY A 47 9.23 -7.31 5.71
C GLY A 47 8.49 -5.98 5.61
N TYR A 48 7.20 -6.06 5.94
CA TYR A 48 6.30 -4.92 5.98
C TYR A 48 5.44 -4.96 7.24
N ARG A 49 4.89 -3.80 7.60
CA ARG A 49 3.92 -3.62 8.69
C ARG A 49 2.69 -2.90 8.16
N VAL A 50 1.51 -3.33 8.58
CA VAL A 50 0.23 -2.67 8.29
C VAL A 50 -0.35 -2.14 9.61
N PHE A 51 -0.29 -0.82 9.81
CA PHE A 51 -0.67 -0.20 11.07
C PHE A 51 -2.17 -0.33 11.39
N SER A 52 -3.04 -0.32 10.38
CA SER A 52 -4.48 -0.48 10.59
C SER A 52 -4.90 -1.82 11.18
N HIS A 53 -4.05 -2.83 11.04
CA HIS A 53 -4.36 -4.21 11.44
C HIS A 53 -3.39 -4.74 12.51
N GLY A 54 -2.38 -3.94 12.89
CA GLY A 54 -1.45 -4.29 13.97
C GLY A 54 -0.56 -5.50 13.69
N PHE A 55 -0.31 -5.87 12.43
CA PHE A 55 0.53 -7.01 12.08
C PHE A 55 1.71 -6.63 11.19
N SER A 56 2.69 -7.53 11.15
CA SER A 56 3.86 -7.49 10.26
C SER A 56 4.06 -8.84 9.58
N SER A 57 4.60 -8.85 8.38
CA SER A 57 4.88 -10.08 7.63
C SER A 57 6.03 -9.87 6.65
N GLU A 58 6.42 -10.95 5.97
CA GLU A 58 7.50 -10.96 4.97
C GLU A 58 7.04 -10.42 3.62
N LEU A 59 7.93 -9.66 2.98
CA LEU A 59 7.77 -9.33 1.58
C LEU A 59 7.96 -10.59 0.74
N THR A 60 7.15 -10.73 -0.30
CA THR A 60 7.28 -11.79 -1.29
C THR A 60 7.43 -11.20 -2.68
N HIS A 61 7.70 -12.04 -3.69
CA HIS A 61 7.77 -11.59 -5.09
C HIS A 61 6.46 -10.97 -5.62
N ASN A 62 5.34 -11.19 -4.93
CA ASN A 62 4.04 -10.62 -5.25
C ASN A 62 3.76 -9.31 -4.49
N SER A 63 4.60 -8.94 -3.52
CA SER A 63 4.42 -7.71 -2.76
C SER A 63 4.64 -6.48 -3.63
N MET A 64 3.60 -5.65 -3.79
CA MET A 64 3.70 -4.41 -4.58
C MET A 64 2.63 -3.40 -4.22
N PHE A 65 2.96 -2.13 -4.44
CA PHE A 65 2.00 -1.03 -4.43
C PHE A 65 1.41 -0.81 -5.83
N ARG A 66 0.10 -0.58 -5.89
CA ARG A 66 -0.64 -0.21 -7.11
C ARG A 66 -1.43 1.08 -6.90
N LEU A 67 -1.64 1.82 -7.98
CA LEU A 67 -2.50 2.99 -8.01
C LEU A 67 -3.90 2.55 -8.40
N MET A 68 -4.90 3.08 -7.71
CA MET A 68 -6.29 2.79 -8.02
C MET A 68 -7.13 4.06 -7.94
N PRO A 69 -7.76 4.52 -9.04
CA PRO A 69 -8.69 5.62 -8.96
C PRO A 69 -9.91 5.22 -8.14
N PHE A 70 -10.49 6.18 -7.43
CA PHE A 70 -11.79 5.99 -6.79
C PHE A 70 -12.62 7.25 -6.88
N ASP A 71 -13.93 7.05 -6.85
CA ASP A 71 -14.93 8.07 -6.66
C ASP A 71 -15.99 7.50 -5.71
N VAL A 72 -16.08 8.07 -4.50
CA VAL A 72 -17.01 7.63 -3.47
C VAL A 72 -17.89 8.82 -3.07
N PRO A 73 -19.01 9.02 -3.78
CA PRO A 73 -19.90 10.16 -3.57
C PRO A 73 -20.45 10.26 -2.15
N VAL A 74 -20.69 9.12 -1.48
CA VAL A 74 -21.28 9.09 -0.12
C VAL A 74 -20.37 9.71 0.95
N VAL A 75 -19.05 9.74 0.74
CA VAL A 75 -18.10 10.49 1.60
C VAL A 75 -17.63 11.79 0.96
N ASN A 76 -18.20 12.16 -0.19
CA ASN A 76 -17.82 13.32 -1.01
C ASN A 76 -16.30 13.37 -1.29
N ARG A 77 -15.71 12.22 -1.63
CA ARG A 77 -14.28 12.12 -1.96
C ARG A 77 -14.07 11.38 -3.28
N SER A 78 -13.13 11.89 -4.06
CA SER A 78 -12.58 11.23 -5.24
C SER A 78 -11.07 11.45 -5.27
N GLY A 79 -10.35 10.54 -5.90
CA GLY A 79 -8.89 10.62 -5.89
C GLY A 79 -8.21 9.39 -6.45
N ILE A 80 -6.96 9.23 -6.03
CA ILE A 80 -6.14 8.07 -6.37
C ILE A 80 -5.66 7.44 -5.06
N ALA A 81 -6.04 6.18 -4.84
CA ALA A 81 -5.59 5.36 -3.75
C ALA A 81 -4.29 4.62 -4.10
N ALA A 82 -3.50 4.35 -3.08
CA ALA A 82 -2.41 3.39 -3.09
C ALA A 82 -2.88 2.12 -2.37
N ILE A 83 -2.86 1.01 -3.10
CA ILE A 83 -3.18 -0.32 -2.57
C ILE A 83 -1.88 -1.10 -2.48
N PHE A 84 -1.58 -1.62 -1.31
CA PHE A 84 -0.49 -2.57 -1.11
C PHE A 84 -1.03 -3.98 -1.22
N GLN A 85 -0.58 -4.70 -2.23
CA GLN A 85 -0.83 -6.11 -2.35
C GLN A 85 0.25 -6.86 -1.57
N ALA A 86 -0.18 -7.63 -0.56
CA ALA A 86 0.64 -8.64 0.08
C ALA A 86 0.28 -10.02 -0.48
N SER A 87 1.22 -10.96 -0.43
CA SER A 87 0.90 -12.37 -0.61
C SER A 87 1.31 -13.06 0.67
N ILE A 88 0.34 -13.72 1.29
CA ILE A 88 0.62 -14.73 2.30
C ILE A 88 1.00 -16.00 1.54
N HIS A 89 1.88 -16.83 2.11
CA HIS A 89 2.32 -18.07 1.48
C HIS A 89 1.13 -18.90 0.97
N ASN A 90 1.09 -19.17 -0.34
CA ASN A 90 0.19 -20.10 -1.04
C ASN A 90 -1.29 -19.73 -1.17
N GLU A 91 -1.72 -18.50 -0.84
CA GLU A 91 -3.13 -18.09 -1.00
C GLU A 91 -3.31 -16.74 -1.70
N ILE A 92 -4.57 -16.47 -2.05
CA ILE A 92 -5.06 -15.27 -2.76
C ILE A 92 -4.38 -14.01 -2.19
N PRO A 93 -3.85 -13.11 -3.03
CA PRO A 93 -3.18 -11.90 -2.55
C PRO A 93 -4.13 -11.09 -1.66
N GLU A 94 -3.65 -10.69 -0.49
CA GLU A 94 -4.36 -9.76 0.39
C GLU A 94 -4.04 -8.33 -0.04
N GLU A 95 -5.07 -7.48 -0.08
CA GLU A 95 -4.94 -6.09 -0.45
C GLU A 95 -5.19 -5.21 0.76
N TYR A 96 -4.24 -4.32 1.04
CA TYR A 96 -4.35 -3.34 2.10
C TYR A 96 -4.37 -1.95 1.51
N PHE A 97 -5.30 -1.15 1.98
CA PHE A 97 -5.32 0.27 1.65
C PHE A 97 -4.22 1.00 2.39
N ALA A 98 -3.24 1.49 1.65
CA ALA A 98 -2.10 2.20 2.21
C ALA A 98 -2.43 3.67 2.46
N GLY A 99 -3.18 4.30 1.56
CA GLY A 99 -3.70 5.66 1.70
C GLY A 99 -4.10 6.24 0.35
N TRP A 100 -4.41 7.52 0.29
CA TRP A 100 -4.85 8.16 -0.96
C TRP A 100 -4.43 9.62 -1.08
N VAL A 101 -4.55 10.19 -2.29
CA VAL A 101 -4.36 11.61 -2.56
C VAL A 101 -5.42 12.14 -3.52
N ASN A 102 -5.67 13.45 -3.46
CA ASN A 102 -6.44 14.17 -4.47
C ASN A 102 -5.80 14.06 -5.87
N GLN A 103 -6.61 14.21 -6.93
CA GLN A 103 -6.17 14.03 -8.33
C GLN A 103 -4.97 14.91 -8.72
N ASN A 104 -4.89 16.13 -8.17
CA ASN A 104 -3.78 17.07 -8.40
C ASN A 104 -2.42 16.55 -7.89
N ARG A 105 -2.39 15.60 -6.95
CA ARG A 105 -1.17 15.01 -6.37
C ARG A 105 -0.87 13.60 -6.91
N LYS A 106 -1.60 13.16 -7.94
CA LYS A 106 -1.41 11.83 -8.58
C LYS A 106 0.03 11.57 -9.02
N SER A 107 0.70 12.58 -9.59
CA SER A 107 2.09 12.45 -10.03
C SER A 107 3.04 12.12 -8.89
N ASP A 108 2.80 12.71 -7.71
CA ASP A 108 3.65 12.51 -6.56
C ASP A 108 3.44 11.11 -6.02
N LEU A 109 2.18 10.69 -5.82
CA LEU A 109 1.87 9.32 -5.38
C LEU A 109 2.48 8.27 -6.33
N LYS A 110 2.45 8.51 -7.64
CA LYS A 110 3.08 7.63 -8.64
C LYS A 110 4.60 7.53 -8.48
N LYS A 111 5.29 8.65 -8.24
CA LYS A 111 6.75 8.65 -7.99
C LYS A 111 7.09 7.82 -6.76
N TRP A 112 6.30 7.95 -5.71
CA TRP A 112 6.50 7.23 -4.46
C TRP A 112 6.24 5.75 -4.57
N ILE A 113 5.13 5.33 -5.18
CA ILE A 113 4.87 3.92 -5.47
C ILE A 113 5.98 3.31 -6.31
N SER A 114 6.52 4.07 -7.29
CA SER A 114 7.69 3.63 -8.06
C SER A 114 8.92 3.41 -7.19
N GLN A 115 9.21 4.32 -6.26
CA GLN A 115 10.32 4.16 -5.31
C GLN A 115 10.12 2.96 -4.38
N MET A 116 8.94 2.83 -3.78
CA MET A 116 8.57 1.69 -2.91
C MET A 116 8.73 0.36 -3.64
N ASN A 117 8.18 0.24 -4.85
CA ASN A 117 8.26 -0.98 -5.63
C ASN A 117 9.70 -1.29 -6.10
N LYS A 118 10.50 -0.27 -6.43
CA LYS A 118 11.93 -0.47 -6.70
C LYS A 118 12.66 -1.00 -5.47
N TYR A 119 12.31 -0.48 -4.29
CA TYR A 119 12.90 -0.90 -3.03
C TYR A 119 12.55 -2.35 -2.69
N ILE A 120 11.26 -2.74 -2.76
CA ILE A 120 10.81 -4.12 -2.56
C ILE A 120 11.59 -5.08 -3.47
N LYS A 121 11.69 -4.76 -4.77
CA LYS A 121 12.43 -5.58 -5.73
C LYS A 121 13.91 -5.74 -5.38
N LYS A 122 14.55 -4.68 -4.89
CA LYS A 122 15.95 -4.71 -4.45
C LYS A 122 16.11 -5.65 -3.25
N MET A 123 15.30 -5.46 -2.20
CA MET A 123 15.32 -6.26 -0.97
C MET A 123 15.19 -7.76 -1.30
N LEU A 124 14.18 -8.12 -2.09
CA LEU A 124 13.92 -9.52 -2.45
C LEU A 124 15.04 -10.15 -3.28
N LYS A 125 15.80 -9.35 -4.02
CA LYS A 125 16.98 -9.83 -4.77
C LYS A 125 18.13 -10.13 -3.82
N GLU A 126 18.40 -9.22 -2.89
CA GLU A 126 19.49 -9.33 -1.91
C GLU A 126 19.28 -10.52 -0.97
N THR A 127 18.04 -10.74 -0.49
CA THR A 127 17.71 -11.89 0.37
C THR A 127 17.87 -13.25 -0.34
N LYS A 128 17.73 -13.31 -1.67
CA LYS A 128 17.95 -14.55 -2.45
C LYS A 128 19.42 -14.91 -2.61
N THR A 129 20.31 -13.93 -2.58
CA THR A 129 21.77 -14.13 -2.71
C THR A 129 22.47 -14.49 -1.40
N SER A 130 21.78 -14.38 -0.27
CA SER A 130 22.31 -14.70 1.07
C SER A 130 21.88 -16.08 1.59
N LYS A 131 21.19 -16.89 0.76
CA LYS A 131 20.84 -18.29 1.02
C LYS A 131 21.70 -19.19 0.14
#